data_AF-A0A1I5SM87-F1
#
_entry.id   AF-A0A1I5SM87-F1
#
_cell.length_a   1.000
_cell.length_b   1.000
_cell.length_c   1.000
_cell.angle_alpha   90.00
_cell.angle_beta   90.00
_cell.angle_gamma   90.00
#
_symmetry.space_group_name_H-M   'P 1'
#
loop_
_entity.id
_entity.type
_entity.pdbx_description
1 polymer ?
#
loop_
_entity_poly.entity_id
_entity_poly.type
_entity_poly.pdbx_seq_one_letter_code
_entity_poly.pdbx_strand_id
1 'polypeptide(L)'
;MDNENKNRLNDTDEISINEDDKKRKILKIAAFTAFVAAAYCVWRMYKVGKSTELETTMLPEIELPKISNDVLPLIGNKTGETLTAERLGRKIGVSSREVNKRLIEKGLAMRYPNGGLYPTEAGKELCAFIDKETRYGYCFTGIEWDKCVADILFTPKEVENAARKAEEIKRLVQELPA
;
A
#
# COMPACT_ATOMS: atom_id res chain seq x y z
N MET A 1 25.60 -82.06 22.73
CA MET A 1 25.23 -81.91 21.32
C MET A 1 23.71 -81.92 21.29
N ASP A 2 23.17 -80.75 20.97
CA ASP A 2 21.91 -80.48 20.28
C ASP A 2 20.60 -81.08 20.84
N ASN A 3 19.80 -80.28 21.55
CA ASN A 3 18.49 -79.81 21.07
C ASN A 3 17.78 -78.91 22.10
N GLU A 4 16.90 -78.04 21.59
CA GLU A 4 15.91 -77.20 22.30
C GLU A 4 16.50 -75.99 23.08
N ASN A 5 16.07 -74.74 22.89
CA ASN A 5 14.72 -74.27 22.60
C ASN A 5 14.79 -72.88 21.94
N LYS A 6 14.18 -72.75 20.77
CA LYS A 6 13.89 -71.50 20.08
C LYS A 6 12.74 -70.82 20.82
N ASN A 7 12.93 -69.62 21.36
CA ASN A 7 11.90 -68.57 21.36
C ASN A 7 12.38 -67.35 22.14
N ARG A 8 12.57 -66.24 21.41
CA ARG A 8 12.14 -64.86 21.73
C ARG A 8 12.85 -63.90 20.77
N LEU A 9 12.58 -64.10 19.48
CA LEU A 9 12.45 -62.97 18.56
C LEU A 9 10.96 -62.59 18.55
N ASN A 10 10.71 -61.29 18.40
CA ASN A 10 9.42 -60.65 18.13
C ASN A 10 8.66 -60.16 19.36
N ASP A 11 9.10 -59.01 19.88
CA ASP A 11 8.18 -57.99 20.42
C ASP A 11 8.64 -56.65 19.85
N THR A 12 8.29 -56.41 18.59
CA THR A 12 8.14 -55.04 18.08
C THR A 12 6.72 -55.00 17.57
N ASP A 13 5.83 -54.54 18.44
CA ASP A 13 4.47 -54.18 18.08
C ASP A 13 4.54 -53.12 16.99
N GLU A 14 4.50 -53.56 15.73
CA GLU A 14 4.12 -52.71 14.62
C GLU A 14 2.68 -52.27 14.88
N ILE A 15 2.54 -51.08 15.46
CA ILE A 15 1.28 -50.36 15.55
C ILE A 15 0.85 -50.09 14.12
N SER A 16 0.07 -51.01 13.55
CA SER A 16 -0.60 -50.83 12.27
C SER A 16 -1.66 -49.73 12.43
N ILE A 17 -1.23 -48.49 12.22
CA ILE A 17 -2.14 -47.35 12.18
C ILE A 17 -2.97 -47.52 10.91
N ASN A 18 -4.19 -48.03 11.10
CA ASN A 18 -5.20 -48.27 10.09
C ASN A 18 -5.24 -47.11 9.07
N GLU A 19 -4.98 -47.42 7.80
CA GLU A 19 -4.86 -46.45 6.71
C GLU A 19 -6.17 -45.67 6.51
N ASP A 20 -7.31 -46.29 6.85
CA ASP A 20 -8.63 -45.66 6.80
C ASP A 20 -8.83 -44.62 7.91
N ASP A 21 -8.15 -44.75 9.04
CA ASP A 21 -8.17 -43.74 10.11
C ASP A 21 -7.30 -42.54 9.77
N LYS A 22 -6.20 -42.74 9.02
CA LYS A 22 -5.42 -41.64 8.44
C LYS A 22 -6.25 -40.88 7.41
N LYS A 23 -6.93 -41.59 6.49
CA LYS A 23 -7.83 -40.98 5.49
C LYS A 23 -8.97 -40.21 6.15
N ARG A 24 -9.59 -40.75 7.20
CA ARG A 24 -10.63 -40.04 7.99
C ARG A 24 -10.11 -38.80 8.70
N LYS A 25 -8.89 -38.82 9.24
CA LYS A 25 -8.27 -37.64 9.85
C LYS A 25 -7.93 -36.56 8.81
N ILE A 26 -7.37 -36.95 7.67
CA ILE A 26 -7.05 -36.04 6.56
C ILE A 26 -8.34 -35.39 6.01
N LEU A 27 -9.40 -36.17 5.84
CA LEU A 27 -10.69 -35.67 5.36
C LEU A 27 -11.31 -34.65 6.34
N LYS A 28 -11.19 -34.88 7.65
CA LYS A 28 -11.63 -33.92 8.69
C LYS A 28 -10.82 -32.63 8.67
N ILE A 29 -9.51 -32.71 8.48
CA ILE A 29 -8.63 -31.53 8.36
C ILE A 29 -8.98 -30.74 7.10
N ALA A 30 -9.14 -31.42 5.96
CA ALA A 30 -9.54 -30.79 4.70
C ALA A 30 -10.91 -30.09 4.83
N ALA A 31 -11.89 -30.74 5.43
CA ALA A 31 -13.20 -30.15 5.71
C ALA A 31 -13.11 -28.92 6.62
N PHE A 32 -12.27 -28.97 7.66
CA PHE A 32 -12.04 -27.82 8.54
C PHE A 32 -11.36 -26.66 7.81
N THR A 33 -10.36 -26.93 6.96
CA THR A 33 -9.72 -25.89 6.15
C THR A 33 -10.68 -25.24 5.16
N ALA A 34 -11.56 -26.03 4.53
CA ALA A 34 -12.60 -25.51 3.64
C ALA A 34 -13.63 -24.65 4.41
N PHE A 35 -14.01 -25.07 5.62
CA PHE A 35 -14.91 -24.30 6.48
C PHE A 35 -14.30 -22.97 6.91
N VAL A 36 -13.02 -22.96 7.31
CA VAL A 36 -12.29 -21.73 7.67
C VAL A 36 -12.14 -20.81 6.45
N ALA A 37 -11.83 -21.36 5.27
CA ALA A 37 -11.75 -20.58 4.04
C ALA A 37 -13.11 -19.98 3.65
N ALA A 38 -14.20 -20.73 3.78
CA ALA A 38 -15.56 -20.24 3.54
C ALA A 38 -15.94 -19.15 4.55
N ALA A 39 -15.66 -19.34 5.83
CA ALA A 39 -15.88 -18.33 6.87
C ALA A 39 -15.07 -17.06 6.61
N TYR A 40 -13.82 -17.18 6.14
CA TYR A 40 -12.99 -16.06 5.74
C TYR A 40 -13.56 -15.34 4.50
N CYS A 41 -14.05 -16.07 3.51
CA CYS A 41 -14.71 -15.49 2.33
C CYS A 41 -15.98 -14.72 2.72
N VAL A 42 -16.82 -15.29 3.58
CA VAL A 42 -18.02 -14.62 4.10
C VAL A 42 -17.63 -13.39 4.93
N TRP A 43 -16.65 -13.49 5.83
CA TRP A 43 -16.14 -12.35 6.60
C TRP A 43 -15.56 -11.25 5.71
N ARG A 44 -14.81 -11.62 4.66
CA ARG A 44 -14.26 -10.68 3.67
C ARG A 44 -15.38 -9.98 2.89
N MET A 45 -16.40 -10.71 2.43
CA MET A 45 -17.58 -10.12 1.79
C MET A 45 -18.35 -9.22 2.74
N TYR A 46 -18.49 -9.61 4.01
CA TYR A 46 -19.14 -8.79 5.04
C TYR A 46 -18.35 -7.51 5.34
N LYS A 47 -17.01 -7.58 5.37
CA LYS A 47 -16.12 -6.43 5.56
C LYS A 47 -16.13 -5.48 4.34
N VAL A 48 -16.16 -6.04 3.13
CA VAL A 48 -16.25 -5.26 1.88
C VAL A 48 -17.63 -4.62 1.73
N GLY A 49 -18.72 -5.32 2.07
CA GLY A 49 -20.09 -4.79 2.06
C GLY A 49 -20.33 -3.71 3.14
N LYS A 50 -19.71 -3.83 4.32
CA LYS A 50 -19.68 -2.76 5.33
C LYS A 50 -18.82 -1.56 4.96
N SER A 51 -17.92 -1.67 3.96
CA SER A 51 -17.20 -0.50 3.45
C SER A 51 -18.04 0.31 2.46
N THR A 52 -19.13 -0.25 1.92
CA THR A 52 -20.06 0.46 1.03
C THR A 52 -21.32 0.96 1.75
N GLU A 53 -21.68 0.38 2.89
CA GLU A 53 -22.85 0.78 3.69
C GLU A 53 -22.47 0.91 5.16
N LEU A 54 -22.70 2.10 5.73
CA LEU A 54 -22.29 2.61 7.07
C LEU A 54 -20.90 3.28 7.02
N GLU A 55 -20.75 4.60 7.05
CA GLU A 55 -21.40 5.50 7.99
C GLU A 55 -21.38 6.95 7.47
N THR A 56 -22.56 7.43 7.08
CA THR A 56 -22.94 8.85 7.18
C THR A 56 -23.13 9.19 8.68
N THR A 57 -22.12 8.89 9.48
CA THR A 57 -22.09 9.20 10.91
C THR A 57 -21.23 10.44 11.04
N MET A 58 -21.88 11.60 10.98
CA MET A 58 -21.43 12.87 11.55
C MET A 58 -19.91 13.04 11.51
N LEU A 59 -19.33 13.11 10.31
CA LEU A 59 -17.98 13.65 10.20
C LEU A 59 -18.08 15.09 10.75
N PRO A 60 -17.22 15.52 11.69
CA PRO A 60 -17.07 16.94 11.92
C PRO A 60 -16.82 17.54 10.54
N GLU A 61 -17.50 18.63 10.22
CA GLU A 61 -17.31 19.37 8.98
C GLU A 61 -15.81 19.64 8.83
N ILE A 62 -15.10 18.73 8.14
CA ILE A 62 -13.73 18.92 7.74
C ILE A 62 -13.91 20.02 6.73
N GLU A 63 -13.58 21.25 7.13
CA GLU A 63 -13.55 22.41 6.25
C GLU A 63 -12.83 21.95 4.99
N LEU A 64 -13.60 21.62 3.94
CA LEU A 64 -13.04 21.21 2.68
C LEU A 64 -12.25 22.43 2.23
N PRO A 65 -10.92 22.36 2.13
CA PRO A 65 -10.17 23.48 1.58
C PRO A 65 -10.79 23.74 0.21
N LYS A 66 -11.35 24.96 0.05
CA LYS A 66 -11.95 25.39 -1.21
C LYS A 66 -10.98 25.01 -2.32
N ILE A 67 -11.45 24.21 -3.28
CA ILE A 67 -10.68 23.90 -4.48
C ILE A 67 -10.25 25.24 -5.05
N SER A 68 -8.94 25.49 -5.03
CA SER A 68 -8.40 26.72 -5.57
C SER A 68 -8.79 26.78 -7.05
N ASN A 69 -9.34 27.91 -7.50
CA ASN A 69 -9.75 28.11 -8.90
C ASN A 69 -8.61 27.83 -9.91
N ASP A 70 -7.36 27.82 -9.43
CA ASP A 70 -6.14 27.49 -10.19
C ASP A 70 -6.05 26.01 -10.60
N VAL A 71 -6.83 25.11 -9.99
CA VAL A 71 -6.77 23.65 -10.22
C VAL A 71 -7.61 23.22 -11.44
N LEU A 72 -8.73 23.91 -11.68
CA LEU A 72 -9.71 23.57 -12.73
C LEU A 72 -9.14 23.54 -14.16
N PRO A 73 -8.31 24.50 -14.61
CA PRO A 73 -7.79 24.49 -15.99
C PRO A 73 -6.75 23.40 -16.27
N LEU A 74 -6.22 22.71 -15.25
CA LEU A 74 -5.11 21.75 -15.41
C LEU A 74 -5.56 20.29 -15.50
N ILE A 75 -6.82 20.00 -15.17
CA ILE A 75 -7.43 18.68 -15.39
C ILE A 75 -7.34 18.26 -16.88
N GLY A 76 -7.32 19.23 -17.80
CA GLY A 76 -7.16 19.01 -19.24
C GLY A 76 -5.72 18.79 -19.73
N ASN A 77 -4.70 19.09 -18.92
CA ASN A 77 -3.29 19.06 -19.32
C ASN A 77 -2.50 17.93 -18.63
N LYS A 78 -3.10 16.75 -18.54
CA LYS A 78 -2.44 15.58 -17.94
C LYS A 78 -1.24 15.17 -18.79
N THR A 79 -0.09 15.00 -18.15
CA THR A 79 1.14 14.55 -18.81
C THR A 79 1.11 13.04 -19.06
N GLY A 80 0.33 12.30 -18.26
CA GLY A 80 0.24 10.85 -18.31
C GLY A 80 1.37 10.13 -17.56
N GLU A 81 2.33 10.88 -17.02
CA GLU A 81 3.41 10.35 -16.20
C GLU A 81 3.16 10.65 -14.71
N THR A 82 3.14 9.61 -13.89
CA THR A 82 2.88 9.71 -12.46
C THR A 82 4.15 9.66 -11.61
N LEU A 83 4.14 10.37 -10.49
CA LEU A 83 5.23 10.44 -9.53
C LEU A 83 4.68 10.37 -8.09
N THR A 84 5.39 9.67 -7.22
CA THR A 84 5.11 9.74 -5.78
C THR A 84 5.37 11.14 -5.23
N ALA A 85 4.69 11.52 -4.15
CA ALA A 85 4.93 12.79 -3.45
C ALA A 85 6.41 12.97 -3.04
N GLU A 86 7.10 11.87 -2.73
CA GLU A 86 8.54 11.87 -2.46
C GLU A 86 9.38 12.23 -3.70
N ARG A 87 9.05 11.67 -4.86
CA ARG A 87 9.75 12.01 -6.12
C ARG A 87 9.45 13.44 -6.56
N LEU A 88 8.23 13.91 -6.36
CA LEU A 88 7.88 15.33 -6.58
C LEU A 88 8.71 16.23 -5.67
N GLY A 89 8.77 15.92 -4.37
CA GLY A 89 9.55 16.72 -3.42
C GLY A 89 11.05 16.72 -3.71
N ARG A 90 11.62 15.58 -4.13
CA ARG A 90 13.04 15.47 -4.49
C ARG A 90 13.45 16.42 -5.61
N LYS A 91 12.59 16.69 -6.59
CA LYS A 91 12.90 17.63 -7.69
C LYS A 91 13.13 19.06 -7.19
N ILE A 92 12.45 19.44 -6.11
CA ILE A 92 12.47 20.81 -5.56
C ILE A 92 13.31 20.89 -4.27
N GLY A 93 13.72 19.75 -3.72
CA GLY A 93 14.46 19.68 -2.45
C GLY A 93 13.56 19.83 -1.23
N VAL A 94 12.28 19.45 -1.32
CA VAL A 94 11.33 19.44 -0.20
C VAL A 94 10.96 18.02 0.22
N SER A 95 10.59 17.86 1.50
CA SER A 95 10.16 16.55 2.02
C SER A 95 8.78 16.16 1.48
N SER A 96 8.50 14.85 1.42
CA SER A 96 7.16 14.34 1.07
C SER A 96 6.06 14.85 2.00
N ARG A 97 6.38 15.15 3.26
CA ARG A 97 5.43 15.75 4.23
C ARG A 97 5.00 17.15 3.80
N GLU A 98 5.95 17.96 3.33
CA GLU A 98 5.68 19.31 2.84
C GLU A 98 4.85 19.27 1.55
N VAL A 99 5.17 18.35 0.63
CA VAL A 99 4.34 18.12 -0.57
C VAL A 99 2.91 17.75 -0.19
N ASN A 100 2.73 16.82 0.75
CA ASN A 100 1.39 16.42 1.22
C ASN A 100 0.63 17.57 1.88
N LYS A 101 1.31 18.44 2.61
CA LYS A 101 0.70 19.65 3.20
C LYS A 101 0.18 20.57 2.11
N ARG A 102 1.00 20.87 1.08
CA ARG A 102 0.60 21.72 -0.05
C ARG A 102 -0.53 21.11 -0.87
N LEU A 103 -0.54 19.78 -1.05
CA LEU A 103 -1.65 19.06 -1.69
C LEU A 103 -2.98 19.27 -0.93
N ILE A 104 -2.93 19.27 0.40
CA ILE A 104 -4.10 19.56 1.23
C ILE A 104 -4.51 21.03 1.09
N GLU A 105 -3.57 21.97 1.19
CA GLU A 105 -3.83 23.41 1.05
C GLU A 105 -4.46 23.77 -0.31
N LYS A 106 -4.08 23.05 -1.37
CA LYS A 106 -4.64 23.22 -2.73
C LYS A 106 -5.96 22.49 -2.94
N GLY A 107 -6.44 21.73 -1.97
CA GLY A 107 -7.67 20.95 -2.06
C GLY A 107 -7.60 19.73 -2.98
N LEU A 108 -6.39 19.25 -3.29
CA LEU A 108 -6.17 18.02 -4.05
C LEU A 108 -6.23 16.78 -3.15
N ALA A 109 -5.91 16.93 -1.87
CA ALA A 109 -5.95 15.85 -0.91
C ALA A 109 -6.60 16.27 0.39
N MET A 110 -7.07 15.29 1.16
CA MET A 110 -7.57 15.44 2.51
C MET A 110 -6.81 14.51 3.44
N ARG A 111 -6.71 14.93 4.71
CA ARG A 111 -6.07 14.13 5.75
C ARG A 111 -7.14 13.48 6.61
N TYR A 112 -7.11 12.16 6.69
CA TYR A 112 -7.97 11.41 7.60
C TYR A 112 -7.42 11.47 9.04
N PRO A 113 -8.28 11.25 10.05
CA PRO A 113 -7.88 11.24 11.47
C PRO A 113 -6.78 10.21 11.80
N ASN A 114 -6.71 9.12 11.03
CA ASN A 114 -5.66 8.11 11.15
C ASN A 114 -4.29 8.56 10.57
N GLY A 115 -4.18 9.80 10.12
CA GLY A 115 -2.97 10.37 9.51
C GLY A 115 -2.79 10.01 8.03
N GLY A 116 -3.67 9.19 7.46
CA GLY A 116 -3.67 8.82 6.04
C GLY A 116 -4.05 10.00 5.14
N LEU A 117 -3.44 10.05 3.96
CA LEU A 117 -3.76 11.03 2.93
C LEU A 117 -4.68 10.36 1.90
N TYR A 118 -5.75 11.06 1.51
CA TYR A 118 -6.69 10.58 0.50
C TYR A 118 -6.96 11.69 -0.53
N PRO A 119 -7.01 11.37 -1.84
CA PRO A 119 -7.31 12.37 -2.86
C PRO A 119 -8.77 12.83 -2.78
N THR A 120 -9.01 14.13 -2.96
CA THR A 120 -10.36 14.69 -3.17
C THR A 120 -10.87 14.30 -4.57
N GLU A 121 -12.10 14.67 -4.94
CA GLU A 121 -12.62 14.39 -6.29
C GLU A 121 -11.72 14.99 -7.39
N ALA A 122 -11.30 16.24 -7.23
CA ALA A 122 -10.33 16.86 -8.14
C ALA A 122 -8.95 16.17 -8.08
N GLY A 123 -8.52 15.74 -6.89
CA GLY A 123 -7.27 14.99 -6.74
C GLY A 123 -7.28 13.64 -7.44
N LYS A 124 -8.42 12.93 -7.44
CA LYS A 124 -8.58 11.63 -8.11
C LYS A 124 -8.36 11.75 -9.62
N GLU A 125 -8.68 12.89 -10.21
CA GLU A 125 -8.42 13.09 -11.64
C GLU A 125 -6.93 13.24 -11.95
N LEU A 126 -6.14 13.74 -10.99
CA LEU A 126 -4.71 14.01 -11.16
C LEU A 126 -3.82 12.96 -10.47
N CYS A 127 -4.39 11.85 -10.01
CA CYS A 127 -3.64 10.80 -9.32
C CYS A 127 -4.02 9.40 -9.81
N ALA A 128 -3.12 8.45 -9.58
CA ALA A 128 -3.34 7.04 -9.75
C ALA A 128 -3.04 6.32 -8.44
N PHE A 129 -3.88 5.34 -8.10
CA PHE A 129 -3.62 4.41 -7.02
C PHE A 129 -2.74 3.28 -7.53
N ILE A 130 -1.68 2.96 -6.79
CA ILE A 130 -0.78 1.85 -7.11
C ILE A 130 -0.70 0.94 -5.91
N ASP A 131 -1.05 -0.32 -6.11
CA ASP A 131 -0.81 -1.35 -5.12
C ASP A 131 0.65 -1.77 -5.17
N LYS A 132 1.33 -1.67 -4.03
CA LYS A 132 2.71 -2.07 -3.86
C LYS A 132 2.77 -3.23 -2.89
N GLU A 133 3.45 -4.28 -3.31
CA GLU A 133 3.77 -5.42 -2.45
C GLU A 133 5.18 -5.26 -1.90
N THR A 134 5.31 -5.34 -0.59
CA THR A 134 6.62 -5.35 0.08
C THR A 134 7.28 -6.71 -0.08
N ARG A 135 8.60 -6.78 0.14
CA ARG A 135 9.36 -8.05 0.18
C ARG A 135 8.78 -9.10 1.15
N TYR A 136 7.98 -8.67 2.13
CA TYR A 136 7.36 -9.52 3.14
C TYR A 136 5.90 -9.88 2.83
N GLY A 137 5.40 -9.60 1.62
CA GLY A 137 4.03 -9.93 1.19
C GLY A 137 2.95 -8.99 1.73
N TYR A 138 3.31 -7.87 2.36
CA TYR A 138 2.34 -6.84 2.73
C TYR A 138 2.02 -5.96 1.52
N CYS A 139 0.73 -5.86 1.19
CA CYS A 139 0.22 -4.95 0.18
C CYS A 139 -0.19 -3.62 0.83
N PHE A 140 0.24 -2.51 0.22
CA PHE A 140 -0.27 -1.18 0.55
C PHE A 140 -0.57 -0.40 -0.72
N THR A 141 -1.63 0.39 -0.69
CA THR A 141 -2.00 1.27 -1.80
C THR A 141 -1.29 2.60 -1.63
N GLY A 142 -0.41 2.92 -2.58
CA GLY A 142 0.23 4.21 -2.72
C GLY A 142 -0.56 5.15 -3.62
N ILE A 143 -0.33 6.45 -3.45
CA ILE A 143 -0.87 7.49 -4.34
C ILE A 143 0.30 8.05 -5.16
N GLU A 144 0.15 8.05 -6.48
CA GLU A 144 1.04 8.73 -7.39
C GLU A 144 0.29 9.86 -8.11
N TRP A 145 0.94 11.01 -8.24
CA TRP A 145 0.36 12.23 -8.78
C TRP A 145 0.94 12.51 -10.16
N ASP A 146 0.15 13.04 -11.09
CA ASP A 146 0.64 13.46 -12.41
C ASP A 146 1.75 14.51 -12.25
N LYS A 147 2.73 14.52 -13.17
CA LYS A 147 3.78 15.53 -13.21
C LYS A 147 3.25 16.97 -13.21
N CYS A 148 2.09 17.23 -13.83
CA CYS A 148 1.48 18.57 -13.89
C CYS A 148 1.12 19.12 -12.50
N VAL A 149 0.97 18.25 -11.49
CA VAL A 149 0.71 18.65 -10.12
C VAL A 149 1.89 19.45 -9.53
N ALA A 150 3.11 19.23 -10.03
CA ALA A 150 4.27 20.02 -9.62
C ALA A 150 4.06 21.53 -9.88
N ASP A 151 3.46 21.89 -11.01
CA ASP A 151 3.24 23.27 -11.40
C ASP A 151 2.15 23.95 -10.53
N ILE A 152 1.27 23.15 -9.91
CA ILE A 152 0.25 23.63 -8.96
C ILE A 152 0.87 23.86 -7.58
N LEU A 153 1.76 22.96 -7.17
CA LEU A 153 2.32 22.95 -5.81
C LEU A 153 3.52 23.88 -5.63
N PHE A 154 4.26 24.14 -6.71
CA PHE A 154 5.51 24.87 -6.66
C PHE A 154 5.43 26.13 -7.51
N THR A 155 5.93 27.22 -6.96
CA THR A 155 6.07 28.46 -7.72
C THR A 155 7.23 28.35 -8.71
N PRO A 156 7.18 29.02 -9.87
CA PRO A 156 8.29 29.01 -10.84
C PRO A 156 9.64 29.39 -10.22
N LYS A 157 9.62 30.32 -9.26
CA LYS A 157 10.80 30.76 -8.52
C LYS A 157 11.39 29.66 -7.63
N GLU A 158 10.56 28.80 -7.02
CA GLU A 158 11.04 27.64 -6.27
C GLU A 158 11.72 26.62 -7.19
N VAL A 159 11.16 26.40 -8.37
CA VAL A 159 11.73 25.51 -9.39
C VAL A 159 13.09 26.02 -9.87
N GLU A 160 13.20 27.32 -10.18
CA GLU A 160 14.47 27.94 -10.58
C GLU A 160 15.53 27.88 -9.48
N ASN A 161 15.13 28.16 -8.23
CA ASN A 161 16.02 28.05 -7.08
C ASN A 161 16.53 26.63 -6.86
N ALA A 162 15.68 25.63 -7.05
CA ALA A 162 16.05 24.23 -6.95
C ALA A 162 17.05 23.84 -8.04
N ALA A 163 16.83 24.28 -9.29
CA ALA A 163 17.75 24.06 -10.40
C ALA A 163 19.14 24.66 -10.13
N ARG A 164 19.18 25.92 -9.68
CA ARG A 164 20.44 26.60 -9.31
C ARG A 164 21.21 25.87 -8.21
N LYS A 165 20.53 25.43 -7.14
CA LYS A 165 21.15 24.65 -6.07
C LYS A 165 21.68 23.30 -6.57
N ALA A 166 20.95 22.64 -7.47
CA ALA A 166 21.38 21.38 -8.06
C ALA A 166 22.65 21.55 -8.90
N GLU A 167 22.76 22.66 -9.66
CA GLU A 167 23.97 23.00 -10.40
C GLU A 167 25.16 23.29 -9.48
N GLU A 168 24.94 24.04 -8.41
CA GLU A 168 25.96 24.35 -7.41
C GLU A 168 26.50 23.07 -6.75
N ILE A 169 25.61 22.18 -6.30
CA ILE A 169 25.99 20.88 -5.74
C ILE A 169 26.76 20.06 -6.78
N LYS A 170 26.33 20.05 -8.03
CA LYS A 170 27.01 19.31 -9.10
C LYS A 170 28.44 19.82 -9.31
N ARG A 171 28.66 21.14 -9.28
CA ARG A 171 30.00 21.75 -9.36
C ARG A 171 30.87 21.32 -8.18
N LEU A 172 30.35 21.44 -6.96
CA LEU A 172 31.08 21.05 -5.75
C LEU A 172 31.46 19.55 -5.74
N VAL A 173 30.56 18.69 -6.21
CA VAL A 173 30.84 17.24 -6.33
C VAL A 173 31.95 16.94 -7.34
N GLN A 174 32.05 17.72 -8.42
CA GLN A 174 33.13 17.59 -9.41
C GLN A 174 34.49 18.07 -8.89
N GLU A 175 34.50 18.96 -7.89
CA GLU A 175 35.71 19.52 -7.27
C GLU A 175 36.26 18.65 -6.12
N LEU A 176 35.53 17.61 -5.68
CA LEU A 176 36.00 16.70 -4.65
C LEU A 176 37.02 15.71 -5.22
N PRO A 177 38.23 15.58 -4.64
CA PRO A 177 39.17 14.53 -5.02
C PRO A 177 38.59 13.14 -4.67
N ALA A 178 38.80 12.19 -5.59
CA ALA A 178 38.30 10.81 -5.51
C ALA A 178 38.85 10.02 -4.31
#